data_AF-A0A0C3CNY3-F1
#
_entry.id   AF-A0A0C3CNY3-F1
#
_cell.length_a   1.000
_cell.length_b   1.000
_cell.length_c   1.000
_cell.angle_alpha   90.00
_cell.angle_beta   90.00
_cell.angle_gamma   90.00
#
_symmetry.space_group_name_H-M   'P 1'
#
loop_
_entity.id
_entity.type
_entity.pdbx_description
1 polymer ?
#
loop_
_entity_poly.entity_id
_entity_poly.type
_entity_poly.pdbx_seq_one_letter_code
_entity_poly.pdbx_strand_id
1 'polypeptide(L)'
;MAIPADEVAWNELQASIADEHASPQSITDPFRFPHSNLEAKHYYYGLGPILVARSGADKWKPPTSPDARKEFRMVPGNHPIRVAWNKLGPQLCDVLDSMGVKWNSMDLVRIGIVDEYAAPRPIPVVVWIRVRPNTVSGKDGLAAVMECKKVLVMNNIYNVRVEMVESVPWGTCGER
;
A
#
# COMPACT_ATOMS: atom_id res chain seq x y z
N MET A 1 -16.36 -15.11 -25.87
CA MET A 1 -14.92 -15.10 -25.55
C MET A 1 -14.76 -14.08 -24.43
N ALA A 2 -14.38 -14.50 -23.22
CA ALA A 2 -14.21 -13.58 -22.10
C ALA A 2 -12.85 -12.89 -22.21
N ILE A 3 -12.80 -11.57 -22.04
CA ILE A 3 -11.54 -10.83 -21.99
C ILE A 3 -10.79 -11.24 -20.70
N PRO A 4 -9.49 -11.55 -20.77
CA PRO A 4 -8.67 -11.83 -19.60
C PRO A 4 -8.76 -10.70 -18.56
N ALA A 5 -8.80 -11.05 -17.27
CA ALA A 5 -8.95 -10.08 -16.19
C ALA A 5 -7.82 -9.02 -16.14
N ASP A 6 -6.65 -9.38 -16.64
CA ASP A 6 -5.49 -8.49 -16.75
C ASP A 6 -5.60 -7.49 -17.90
N GLU A 7 -6.19 -7.89 -19.02
CA GLU A 7 -6.48 -6.99 -20.14
C GLU A 7 -7.57 -5.96 -19.75
N VAL A 8 -8.58 -6.38 -18.98
CA VAL A 8 -9.60 -5.47 -18.43
C VAL A 8 -8.96 -4.42 -17.51
N ALA A 9 -8.17 -4.86 -16.52
CA ALA A 9 -7.53 -3.95 -15.57
C ALA A 9 -6.54 -2.98 -16.24
N TRP A 10 -5.84 -3.43 -17.29
CA TRP A 10 -4.96 -2.57 -18.08
C TRP A 10 -5.73 -1.51 -18.86
N ASN A 11 -6.84 -1.87 -19.50
CA ASN A 11 -7.68 -0.94 -20.24
C ASN A 11 -8.32 0.11 -19.32
N GLU A 12 -8.77 -0.27 -18.12
CA GLU A 12 -9.28 0.65 -17.10
C GLU A 12 -8.21 1.65 -16.63
N LEU A 13 -6.98 1.17 -16.39
CA LEU A 13 -5.85 2.04 -16.07
C LEU A 13 -5.61 3.06 -17.19
N GLN A 14 -5.54 2.62 -18.44
CA GLN A 14 -5.33 3.52 -19.60
C GLN A 14 -6.42 4.58 -19.71
N ALA A 15 -7.69 4.21 -19.51
CA ALA A 15 -8.79 5.16 -19.49
C ALA A 15 -8.64 6.19 -18.36
N SER A 16 -8.29 5.74 -17.15
CA SER A 16 -8.12 6.64 -16.00
C SER A 16 -6.93 7.61 -16.12
N ILE A 17 -5.84 7.18 -16.76
CA ILE A 17 -4.70 8.05 -17.09
C ILE A 17 -5.15 9.13 -18.09
N ALA A 18 -5.92 8.74 -19.12
CA ALA A 18 -6.40 9.68 -20.13
C ALA A 18 -7.34 10.76 -19.54
N ASP A 19 -8.20 10.39 -18.58
CA ASP A 19 -9.09 11.34 -17.89
C ASP A 19 -8.31 12.34 -17.01
N GLU A 20 -7.24 11.92 -16.32
CA GLU A 20 -6.43 12.83 -15.48
C GLU A 20 -5.71 13.90 -16.33
N HIS A 21 -5.26 13.54 -17.53
CA HIS A 21 -4.65 14.49 -18.47
C HIS A 21 -5.63 15.57 -18.99
N ALA A 22 -6.94 15.40 -18.79
CA ALA A 22 -7.95 16.40 -19.14
C ALA A 22 -8.24 17.42 -18.02
N SER A 23 -7.66 17.26 -16.81
CA SER A 23 -7.92 18.14 -15.67
C SER A 23 -6.70 19.04 -15.34
N PRO A 24 -6.86 20.37 -15.21
CA PRO A 24 -5.75 21.25 -14.85
C PRO A 24 -5.24 20.93 -13.44
N GLN A 25 -4.01 20.42 -13.36
CA GLN A 25 -3.38 20.07 -12.08
C GLN A 25 -3.18 21.32 -11.20
N SER A 26 -3.78 21.32 -10.01
CA SER A 26 -3.56 22.35 -9.00
C SER A 26 -2.17 22.15 -8.38
N ILE A 27 -1.32 23.18 -8.53
CA ILE A 27 0.06 23.21 -8.04
C ILE A 27 0.05 23.77 -6.62
N THR A 28 0.09 22.92 -5.59
CA THR A 28 0.48 23.35 -4.24
C THR A 28 0.96 22.20 -3.33
N ASP A 29 2.21 22.36 -2.85
CA ASP A 29 2.92 21.65 -1.74
C ASP A 29 3.58 20.26 -2.00
N PRO A 30 4.92 20.10 -1.81
CA PRO A 30 5.60 18.81 -1.93
C PRO A 30 5.43 17.85 -0.74
N PHE A 31 4.67 18.21 0.31
CA PHE A 31 4.50 17.34 1.48
C PHE A 31 3.07 16.80 1.65
N ARG A 32 2.90 15.57 1.15
CA ARG A 32 2.14 14.49 1.82
C ARG A 32 0.62 14.76 2.05
N PHE A 33 -0.07 15.24 1.01
CA PHE A 33 -1.54 15.17 0.89
C PHE A 33 -1.97 13.88 0.16
N PRO A 34 -3.24 13.44 0.25
CA PRO A 34 -3.65 12.11 -0.24
C PRO A 34 -3.24 11.92 -1.69
N HIS A 35 -2.69 10.74 -1.97
CA HIS A 35 -2.35 10.25 -3.30
C HIS A 35 -3.46 10.59 -4.30
N SER A 36 -3.11 10.86 -5.56
CA SER A 36 -4.14 11.05 -6.59
C SER A 36 -5.06 9.82 -6.62
N ASN A 37 -6.33 10.00 -6.99
CA ASN A 37 -7.26 8.87 -7.11
C ASN A 37 -6.69 7.78 -8.02
N LEU A 38 -5.90 8.18 -9.01
CA LEU A 38 -5.18 7.29 -9.91
C LEU A 38 -4.10 6.48 -9.17
N GLU A 39 -3.23 7.13 -8.39
CA GLU A 39 -2.23 6.44 -7.56
C GLU A 39 -2.92 5.53 -6.55
N ALA A 40 -3.97 5.99 -5.86
CA ALA A 40 -4.69 5.21 -4.86
C ALA A 40 -5.20 3.87 -5.42
N LYS A 41 -5.80 3.91 -6.63
CA LYS A 41 -6.34 2.71 -7.30
C LYS A 41 -5.28 1.81 -7.90
N HIS A 42 -4.16 2.37 -8.38
CA HIS A 42 -3.19 1.62 -9.20
C HIS A 42 -1.81 1.45 -8.55
N TYR A 43 -1.62 1.92 -7.31
CA TYR A 43 -0.38 1.68 -6.58
C TYR A 43 -0.07 0.19 -6.43
N TYR A 44 -1.09 -0.65 -6.24
CA TYR A 44 -0.98 -2.10 -6.17
C TYR A 44 -1.53 -2.79 -7.42
N TYR A 45 -1.28 -2.22 -8.60
CA TYR A 45 -1.67 -2.83 -9.87
C TYR A 45 -1.31 -4.32 -9.93
N GLY A 46 -2.29 -5.16 -10.24
CA GLY A 46 -2.19 -6.62 -10.22
C GLY A 46 -2.61 -7.31 -8.93
N LEU A 47 -2.75 -6.59 -7.81
CA LEU A 47 -3.12 -7.16 -6.51
C LEU A 47 -4.54 -6.79 -6.07
N GLY A 48 -5.05 -5.62 -6.44
CA GLY A 48 -6.44 -5.19 -6.23
C GLY A 48 -6.75 -4.19 -5.09
N PRO A 49 -6.00 -4.12 -3.98
CA PRO A 49 -6.29 -3.17 -2.90
C PRO A 49 -6.11 -1.70 -3.29
N ILE A 50 -6.96 -0.85 -2.71
CA ILE A 50 -6.87 0.61 -2.83
C ILE A 50 -5.93 1.12 -1.74
N LEU A 51 -4.94 1.91 -2.13
CA LEU A 51 -4.02 2.56 -1.20
C LEU A 51 -4.71 3.71 -0.47
N VAL A 52 -4.68 3.67 0.86
CA VAL A 52 -5.13 4.76 1.74
C VAL A 52 -3.98 5.71 2.03
N ALA A 53 -2.83 5.16 2.44
CA ALA A 53 -1.65 5.93 2.78
C ALA A 53 -0.37 5.07 2.74
N ARG A 54 0.78 5.69 2.44
CA ARG A 54 2.10 5.05 2.54
C ARG A 54 3.15 5.96 3.18
N SER A 55 4.11 5.35 3.87
CA SER A 55 5.23 6.07 4.49
C SER A 55 6.36 6.40 3.49
N GLY A 56 6.33 5.79 2.30
CA GLY A 56 7.34 5.99 1.26
C GLY A 56 7.29 7.40 0.67
N ALA A 57 8.46 8.02 0.48
CA ALA A 57 8.59 9.34 -0.14
C ALA A 57 8.89 9.28 -1.65
N ASP A 58 9.02 8.08 -2.20
CA ASP A 58 9.22 7.84 -3.63
C ASP A 58 8.01 8.33 -4.43
N LYS A 59 8.26 9.08 -5.51
CA LYS A 59 7.22 9.47 -6.46
C LYS A 59 6.65 8.22 -7.13
N TRP A 60 5.34 8.05 -7.03
CA TRP A 60 4.68 6.99 -7.78
C TRP A 60 4.71 7.30 -9.27
N LYS A 61 4.82 6.24 -10.07
CA LYS A 61 4.71 6.30 -11.52
C LYS A 61 3.65 5.29 -11.95
N PRO A 62 2.77 5.63 -12.91
CA PRO A 62 1.81 4.69 -13.43
C PRO A 62 2.53 3.46 -14.03
N PRO A 63 1.95 2.26 -13.88
CA PRO A 63 2.44 1.08 -14.57
C PRO A 63 2.53 1.32 -16.08
N THR A 64 3.65 0.96 -16.70
CA THR A 64 3.91 1.21 -18.13
C THR A 64 3.56 0.05 -19.04
N SER A 65 3.43 -1.16 -18.48
CA SER A 65 3.02 -2.36 -19.19
C SER A 65 2.24 -3.31 -18.27
N PRO A 66 1.50 -4.29 -18.83
CA PRO A 66 0.89 -5.36 -18.05
C PRO A 66 1.87 -6.18 -17.20
N ASP A 67 3.16 -6.19 -17.55
CA ASP A 67 4.21 -6.87 -16.78
C ASP A 67 4.62 -6.11 -15.51
N ALA A 68 4.24 -4.83 -15.38
CA ALA A 68 4.49 -4.02 -14.19
C ALA A 68 3.57 -4.37 -13.00
N ARG A 69 2.94 -5.55 -13.00
CA ARG A 69 2.13 -6.06 -11.90
C ARG A 69 2.99 -6.31 -10.66
N LYS A 70 2.48 -5.90 -9.51
CA LYS A 70 3.11 -6.18 -8.22
C LYS A 70 2.78 -7.60 -7.77
N GLU A 71 3.73 -8.23 -7.08
CA GLU A 71 3.55 -9.54 -6.45
C GLU A 71 3.98 -9.53 -4.98
N PHE A 72 3.35 -10.41 -4.19
CA PHE A 72 3.75 -10.67 -2.82
C PHE A 72 4.87 -11.69 -2.76
N ARG A 73 5.88 -11.39 -1.95
CA ARG A 73 6.81 -12.40 -1.45
C ARG A 73 6.89 -12.37 0.07
N MET A 74 7.16 -13.53 0.64
CA MET A 74 7.39 -13.65 2.08
C MET A 74 8.68 -12.92 2.46
N VAL A 75 8.64 -12.20 3.58
CA VAL A 75 9.85 -11.64 4.19
C VAL A 75 10.73 -12.80 4.69
N PRO A 76 12.03 -12.89 4.37
CA PRO A 76 12.89 -13.95 4.90
C PRO A 76 12.95 -13.97 6.44
N GLY A 77 13.06 -15.16 7.03
CA GLY A 77 13.04 -15.37 8.50
C GLY A 77 14.09 -14.58 9.28
N ASN A 78 15.27 -14.39 8.68
CA ASN A 78 16.40 -13.66 9.25
C ASN A 78 16.28 -12.12 9.14
N HIS A 79 15.21 -11.59 8.54
CA HIS A 79 15.04 -10.14 8.46
C HIS A 79 14.80 -9.54 9.86
N PRO A 80 15.45 -8.41 10.23
CA PRO A 80 15.35 -7.85 11.57
C PRO A 80 13.91 -7.64 12.07
N ILE A 81 13.00 -7.21 11.18
CA ILE A 81 11.59 -7.04 11.56
C ILE A 81 10.89 -8.34 11.96
N ARG A 82 11.23 -9.47 11.35
CA ARG A 82 10.63 -10.77 11.71
C ARG A 82 11.09 -11.21 13.08
N VAL A 83 12.37 -11.03 13.38
CA VAL A 83 12.94 -11.32 14.71
C VAL A 83 12.31 -10.44 15.78
N ALA A 84 12.08 -9.15 15.47
CA ALA A 84 11.48 -8.20 16.40
C ALA A 84 9.95 -8.21 16.44
N TRP A 85 9.27 -8.99 15.57
CA TRP A 85 7.82 -8.85 15.34
C TRP A 85 6.97 -9.11 16.58
N ASN A 86 7.35 -10.09 17.42
CA ASN A 86 6.60 -10.41 18.64
C ASN A 86 6.55 -9.24 19.64
N LYS A 87 7.53 -8.34 19.59
CA LYS A 87 7.55 -7.10 20.38
C LYS A 87 6.91 -5.94 19.62
N LEU A 88 7.21 -5.80 18.32
CA LEU A 88 6.79 -4.66 17.52
C LEU A 88 5.32 -4.70 17.12
N GLY A 89 4.80 -5.87 16.73
CA GLY A 89 3.42 -6.05 16.28
C GLY A 89 2.42 -5.47 17.28
N PRO A 90 2.47 -5.84 18.58
CA PRO A 90 1.60 -5.25 19.60
C PRO A 90 1.73 -3.73 19.72
N GLN A 91 2.95 -3.18 19.67
CA GLN A 91 3.15 -1.73 19.74
C GLN A 91 2.52 -1.00 18.54
N LEU A 92 2.55 -1.61 17.36
CA LEU A 92 1.90 -1.04 16.18
C LEU A 92 0.36 -1.12 16.31
N CYS A 93 -0.17 -2.21 16.87
CA CYS A 93 -1.60 -2.31 17.19
C CYS A 93 -2.02 -1.22 18.18
N ASP A 94 -1.27 -1.04 19.27
CA ASP A 94 -1.55 -0.01 20.29
C ASP A 94 -1.60 1.39 19.67
N VAL A 95 -0.70 1.70 18.73
CA VAL A 95 -0.73 2.96 17.98
C VAL A 95 -2.03 3.10 17.19
N LEU A 96 -2.39 2.10 16.38
CA LEU A 96 -3.61 2.14 15.57
C LEU A 96 -4.87 2.28 16.44
N ASP A 97 -4.94 1.54 17.54
CA ASP A 97 -6.07 1.55 18.47
C ASP A 97 -6.18 2.89 19.20
N SER A 98 -5.05 3.47 19.65
CA SER A 98 -5.02 4.79 20.29
C SER A 98 -5.48 5.93 19.37
N MET A 99 -5.31 5.74 18.06
CA MET A 99 -5.75 6.69 17.02
C MET A 99 -7.18 6.39 16.53
N GLY A 100 -7.85 5.38 17.07
CA GLY A 100 -9.22 5.01 16.68
C GLY A 100 -9.33 4.41 15.28
N VAL A 101 -8.24 3.91 14.70
CA VAL A 101 -8.22 3.31 13.37
C VAL A 101 -8.89 1.94 13.40
N LYS A 102 -9.91 1.73 12.57
CA LYS A 102 -10.60 0.43 12.44
C LYS A 102 -9.84 -0.49 11.49
N TRP A 103 -8.75 -1.08 11.95
CA TRP A 103 -7.93 -2.02 11.19
C TRP A 103 -8.45 -3.48 11.30
N ASN A 104 -8.15 -4.30 10.30
CA ASN A 104 -8.57 -5.69 10.17
C ASN A 104 -7.40 -6.66 10.31
N SER A 105 -6.28 -6.36 9.65
CA SER A 105 -5.08 -7.19 9.70
C SER A 105 -3.81 -6.36 9.49
N MET A 106 -2.69 -6.93 9.88
CA MET A 106 -1.36 -6.36 9.67
C MET A 106 -0.41 -7.48 9.23
N ASP A 107 0.08 -7.37 8.00
CA ASP A 107 0.88 -8.40 7.34
C ASP A 107 2.32 -7.90 7.13
N LEU A 108 3.31 -8.79 7.27
CA LEU A 108 4.70 -8.53 6.90
C LEU A 108 4.99 -9.12 5.53
N VAL A 109 5.11 -8.26 4.52
CA VAL A 109 5.24 -8.68 3.12
C VAL A 109 6.36 -7.94 2.40
N ARG A 110 6.92 -8.55 1.36
CA ARG A 110 7.66 -7.84 0.31
C ARG A 110 6.72 -7.66 -0.86
N ILE A 111 6.65 -6.44 -1.36
CA ILE A 111 5.81 -6.08 -2.50
C ILE A 111 6.68 -5.32 -3.49
N GLY A 112 6.78 -5.86 -4.70
CA GLY A 112 7.56 -5.28 -5.78
C GLY A 112 7.05 -5.80 -7.12
N ILE A 113 7.56 -5.24 -8.21
CA ILE A 113 7.27 -5.75 -9.56
C ILE A 113 8.07 -7.04 -9.77
N VAL A 114 7.52 -8.01 -10.50
CA VAL A 114 8.16 -9.32 -10.75
C VAL A 114 9.62 -9.17 -11.20
N ASP A 115 9.86 -8.30 -12.19
CA ASP A 115 11.19 -8.07 -12.75
C ASP A 115 12.16 -7.39 -11.76
N GLU A 116 11.64 -6.63 -10.81
CA GLU A 116 12.47 -6.00 -9.77
C GLU A 116 13.05 -7.03 -8.80
N TYR A 117 12.43 -8.22 -8.65
CA TYR A 117 12.98 -9.26 -7.79
C TYR A 117 14.25 -9.90 -8.37
N ALA A 118 14.46 -9.80 -9.68
CA ALA A 118 15.70 -10.19 -10.34
C ALA A 118 16.75 -9.06 -10.33
N ALA A 119 16.36 -7.82 -10.00
CA ALA A 119 17.24 -6.67 -9.98
C ALA A 119 18.13 -6.67 -8.72
N PRO A 120 19.32 -6.04 -8.78
CA PRO A 120 20.23 -5.95 -7.64
C PRO A 120 19.71 -5.07 -6.49
N ARG A 121 18.58 -4.38 -6.67
CA ARG A 121 18.03 -3.48 -5.66
C ARG A 121 17.08 -4.25 -4.73
N PRO A 122 17.29 -4.21 -3.40
CA PRO A 122 16.41 -4.92 -2.49
C PRO A 122 15.01 -4.31 -2.49
N ILE A 123 14.01 -5.12 -2.80
CA ILE A 123 12.61 -4.74 -2.69
C ILE A 123 12.26 -4.47 -1.23
N PRO A 124 11.61 -3.33 -0.93
CA PRO A 124 11.31 -2.94 0.43
C PRO A 124 10.38 -3.95 1.11
N VAL A 125 10.64 -4.19 2.39
CA VAL A 125 9.68 -4.87 3.26
C VAL A 125 8.62 -3.86 3.68
N VAL A 126 7.37 -4.29 3.71
CA VAL A 126 6.20 -3.48 4.02
C VAL A 126 5.47 -4.11 5.20
N VAL A 127 5.22 -3.30 6.23
CA VAL A 127 4.13 -3.54 7.19
C VAL A 127 2.85 -3.10 6.50
N TRP A 128 2.02 -4.06 6.14
CA TRP A 128 0.86 -3.84 5.29
C TRP A 128 -0.41 -3.94 6.12
N ILE A 129 -1.01 -2.79 6.39
CA ILE A 129 -2.16 -2.63 7.29
C ILE A 129 -3.43 -2.61 6.44
N ARG A 130 -4.36 -3.50 6.72
CA ARG A 130 -5.65 -3.55 6.04
C ARG A 130 -6.71 -2.89 6.90
N VAL A 131 -7.48 -1.97 6.32
CA VAL A 131 -8.62 -1.30 6.95
C VAL A 131 -9.89 -1.56 6.15
N ARG A 132 -11.05 -1.37 6.79
CA ARG A 132 -12.33 -1.45 6.07
C ARG A 132 -12.44 -0.30 5.05
N PRO A 133 -13.02 -0.55 3.86
CA PRO A 133 -13.21 0.50 2.88
C PRO A 133 -14.01 1.68 3.44
N ASN A 134 -13.63 2.90 3.06
CA ASN A 134 -14.28 4.16 3.44
C ASN A 134 -14.32 4.43 4.96
N THR A 135 -13.47 3.79 5.76
CA THR A 135 -13.44 4.01 7.22
C THR A 135 -12.32 4.93 7.70
N VAL A 136 -11.29 5.15 6.88
CA VAL A 136 -10.12 5.96 7.22
C VAL A 136 -9.86 6.94 6.08
N SER A 137 -9.80 8.23 6.39
CA SER A 137 -9.42 9.23 5.38
C SER A 137 -7.94 9.12 5.03
N GLY A 138 -7.53 9.53 3.83
CA GLY A 138 -6.11 9.51 3.45
C GLY A 138 -5.22 10.33 4.41
N LYS A 139 -5.76 11.42 4.99
CA LYS A 139 -5.04 12.25 5.97
C LYS A 139 -4.84 11.52 7.30
N ASP A 140 -5.88 10.89 7.83
CA ASP A 140 -5.81 10.16 9.10
C ASP A 140 -4.99 8.88 8.94
N GLY A 141 -5.16 8.19 7.82
CA GLY A 141 -4.37 7.02 7.45
C GLY A 141 -2.88 7.37 7.35
N LEU A 142 -2.54 8.52 6.77
CA LEU A 142 -1.16 8.99 6.72
C LEU A 142 -0.60 9.30 8.11
N ALA A 143 -1.36 9.97 8.97
CA ALA A 143 -0.94 10.23 10.35
C ALA A 143 -0.65 8.91 11.09
N ALA A 144 -1.53 7.92 10.97
CA ALA A 144 -1.36 6.61 11.58
C ALA A 144 -0.15 5.84 11.03
N VAL A 145 -0.01 5.78 9.70
CA VAL A 145 1.13 5.17 9.02
C VAL A 145 2.46 5.79 9.46
N MET A 146 2.50 7.11 9.63
CA MET A 146 3.70 7.81 10.08
C MET A 146 4.02 7.55 11.55
N GLU A 147 3.01 7.43 12.41
CA GLU A 147 3.22 7.08 13.82
C GLU A 147 3.75 5.64 13.98
N CYS A 148 3.16 4.69 13.26
CA CYS A 148 3.67 3.33 13.15
C CYS A 148 5.13 3.32 12.64
N LYS A 149 5.45 4.16 11.63
CA LYS A 149 6.81 4.27 11.11
C LYS A 149 7.79 4.79 12.18
N LYS A 150 7.37 5.72 13.06
CA LYS A 150 8.21 6.19 14.16
C LYS A 150 8.54 5.06 15.15
N VAL A 151 7.56 4.21 15.50
CA VAL A 151 7.79 3.03 16.36
C VAL A 151 8.86 2.11 15.78
N LEU A 152 8.82 1.85 14.46
CA LEU A 152 9.86 1.05 13.79
C LEU A 152 11.24 1.71 13.90
N VAL A 153 11.31 3.01 13.65
CA VAL A 153 12.57 3.80 13.73
C VAL A 153 13.13 3.80 15.15
N MET A 154 12.29 3.97 16.17
CA MET A 154 12.70 3.94 17.59
C MET A 154 13.25 2.58 18.02
N ASN A 155 12.86 1.49 17.34
CA ASN A 155 13.40 0.15 17.55
C ASN A 155 14.51 -0.20 16.54
N ASN A 156 15.13 0.79 15.90
CA ASN A 156 16.23 0.63 14.93
C ASN A 156 15.87 -0.17 13.66
N ILE A 157 14.60 -0.14 13.24
CA ILE A 157 14.11 -0.77 11.99
C ILE A 157 13.85 0.31 10.93
N TYR A 158 14.86 0.61 10.12
CA TYR A 158 14.80 1.69 9.13
C TYR A 158 14.27 1.22 7.76
N ASN A 159 14.68 0.03 7.31
CA ASN A 159 14.47 -0.50 5.96
C ASN A 159 13.10 -1.18 5.76
N VAL A 160 12.08 -0.65 6.41
CA VAL A 160 10.70 -1.16 6.33
C VAL A 160 9.74 0.00 6.08
N ARG A 161 8.86 -0.14 5.09
CA ARG A 161 7.77 0.82 4.83
C ARG A 161 6.53 0.41 5.62
N VAL A 162 5.67 1.38 5.90
CA VAL A 162 4.33 1.13 6.46
C VAL A 162 3.33 1.64 5.43
N GLU A 163 2.39 0.80 5.05
CA GLU A 163 1.39 1.11 4.02
C GLU A 163 0.02 0.63 4.51
N MET A 164 -0.99 1.48 4.33
CA MET A 164 -2.37 1.21 4.70
C MET A 164 -3.22 1.07 3.44
N VAL A 165 -4.03 0.02 3.38
CA VAL A 165 -4.89 -0.27 2.25
C VAL A 165 -6.31 -0.59 2.69
N GLU A 166 -7.26 -0.27 1.81
CA GLU A 166 -8.61 -0.78 1.95
C GLU A 166 -8.65 -2.26 1.55
N SER A 167 -9.29 -3.05 2.39
CA SER A 167 -9.57 -4.45 2.10
C SER A 167 -10.96 -4.79 2.59
N VAL A 168 -11.76 -5.39 1.71
CA VAL A 168 -13.00 -6.04 2.14
C VAL A 168 -12.62 -7.19 3.09
N PRO A 169 -13.24 -7.30 4.28
CA PRO A 169 -13.06 -8.47 5.12
C PRO A 169 -13.47 -9.74 4.34
N TRP A 170 -12.72 -10.81 4.47
CA TRP A 170 -13.16 -12.12 4.01
C TRP A 170 -14.41 -12.51 4.81
N GLY A 171 -15.61 -12.27 4.29
CA GLY A 171 -16.84 -12.53 5.03
C GLY A 171 -18.14 -11.95 4.48
N THR A 172 -18.14 -10.96 3.59
CA THR A 172 -19.37 -10.53 2.91
C THR A 172 -19.47 -11.17 1.53
N CYS A 173 -19.61 -12.50 1.51
CA CYS A 173 -20.14 -13.17 0.33
C CYS A 173 -21.63 -12.80 0.22
N GLY A 174 -21.92 -11.71 -0.49
CA GLY A 174 -23.23 -11.37 -1.03
C GLY A 174 -24.34 -11.08 -0.02
N GLU A 175 -24.58 -9.80 0.24
CA GLU A 175 -25.96 -9.32 0.28
C GLU A 175 -26.19 -8.61 -1.06
N ARG A 176 -26.76 -9.34 -2.02
CA ARG A 176 -27.43 -8.77 -3.20
C ARG A 176 -28.93 -8.76 -2.93
#